data_AF-G1TWY7-F1
#
_entry.id   AF-G1TWY7-F1
#
_cell.length_a   1.000
_cell.length_b   1.000
_cell.length_c   1.000
_cell.angle_alpha   90.00
_cell.angle_beta   90.00
_cell.angle_gamma   90.00
#
_symmetry.space_group_name_H-M   'P 1'
#
loop_
_entity.id
_entity.type
_entity.pdbx_description
1 polymer ?
#
loop_
_entity_poly.entity_id
_entity_poly.type
_entity_poly.pdbx_seq_one_letter_code
_entity_poly.pdbx_strand_id
1 'polypeptide(L)'
;MAGVRVTKVDWQRPRNGAAHRTEEYPCPELVIRRGQVFGLTLEVSGDPDSDENFIFTVETGPRASEAFHTKAEFETSELQVSAAWTAVKEAQTESTVAVSLSSPPDAAIGRYLLSARADDVFLDSEEERQEYVLNDSGVIFRGVEKHIRAQGWNFGQFEEDILSICLAILDRSPSHQAYPATDVCRRCDPVYVTRVISAMVNSNNDRGVVQGQWQGKYGGGTSPLHWSGSVAILQKWFKGRFKPVKYGQCWVFAGVMCTVLRCLGIATRIVSNFNSAHDTDRNLSVDKYVDSFGRTLEDLTEDSMWNFHVWNESWFARPDLGPAYNGWQVLDATPQEESEGVFQCGPASVTAIREGDVHLAHDGPFVFAEVNADYVIWLWHEDESRERVYSDTKKIGRCISTKAVGSDSRVDITGLYKYPEGSRKERQVYGKAVRKLFGAEARGKRARARRNAGRALWRDALLEPAPSPSITGKFKALEPPVLGHDLKLALCLTNLTARAQRVQVNVSAATILYTRKPVAEILQESHVVRLGPQEEKKIPIVIAYSQYKEDLTEDKKILLAAMCLVAKGEKLLVEKDITLEDFITIKRTRPGAPGEGLGPLQ
;
A
#
# COMPACT_ATOMS: atom_id res chain seq x y z
N MET A 1 -7.75 14.98 10.17
CA MET A 1 -7.89 16.39 10.57
C MET A 1 -7.04 17.23 9.63
N ALA A 2 -7.42 18.47 9.33
CA ALA A 2 -6.58 19.34 8.50
C ALA A 2 -5.42 19.85 9.36
N GLY A 3 -4.18 19.71 8.89
CA GLY A 3 -2.99 20.20 9.60
C GLY A 3 -2.99 21.72 9.79
N VAL A 4 -2.18 22.24 10.71
CA VAL A 4 -2.16 23.66 11.04
C VAL A 4 -1.66 24.48 9.85
N ARG A 5 -2.41 25.52 9.49
CA ARG A 5 -2.05 26.43 8.41
C ARG A 5 -1.96 27.86 8.91
N VAL A 6 -0.84 28.52 8.60
CA VAL A 6 -0.70 29.98 8.82
C VAL A 6 -1.61 30.72 7.83
N THR A 7 -2.55 31.48 8.37
CA THR A 7 -3.54 32.26 7.60
C THR A 7 -3.17 33.73 7.49
N LYS A 8 -2.53 34.28 8.52
CA LYS A 8 -2.07 35.67 8.57
C LYS A 8 -0.90 35.82 9.55
N VAL A 9 -0.12 36.87 9.35
CA VAL A 9 1.04 37.19 10.19
C VAL A 9 0.90 38.63 10.70
N ASP A 10 0.91 38.80 12.02
CA ASP A 10 1.15 40.09 12.67
C ASP A 10 2.64 40.21 13.03
N TRP A 11 3.30 41.16 12.37
CA TRP A 11 4.72 41.45 12.52
C TRP A 11 5.07 42.25 13.78
N GLN A 12 4.09 42.58 14.62
CA GLN A 12 4.24 43.39 15.84
C GLN A 12 5.10 44.66 15.61
N ARG A 13 4.89 45.32 14.46
CA ARG A 13 5.78 46.39 13.95
C ARG A 13 6.07 47.51 14.96
N PRO A 14 5.09 48.05 15.72
CA PRO A 14 5.38 49.10 16.70
C PRO A 14 6.34 48.64 17.80
N ARG A 15 6.13 47.42 18.32
CA ARG A 15 6.95 46.82 19.39
C ARG A 15 8.37 46.53 18.90
N ASN A 16 8.48 45.86 17.76
CA ASN A 16 9.77 45.52 17.16
C ASN A 16 10.52 46.79 16.71
N GLY A 17 9.82 47.77 16.13
CA GLY A 17 10.40 49.05 15.71
C GLY A 17 11.10 49.77 16.87
N ALA A 18 10.39 49.96 17.98
CA ALA A 18 10.95 50.59 19.18
C ALA A 18 12.13 49.79 19.78
N ALA A 19 12.02 48.45 19.83
CA ALA A 19 13.08 47.60 20.37
C ALA A 19 14.36 47.64 19.50
N HIS A 20 14.22 47.71 18.18
CA HIS A 20 15.33 47.74 17.24
C HIS A 20 15.79 49.16 16.87
N ARG A 21 15.15 50.20 17.40
CA ARG A 21 15.42 51.61 17.06
C ARG A 21 15.28 51.85 15.56
N THR A 22 14.13 51.44 15.02
CA THR A 22 13.75 51.47 13.60
C THR A 22 12.32 51.99 13.40
N GLU A 23 11.70 52.56 14.43
CA GLU A 23 10.35 53.14 14.42
C GLU A 23 10.20 54.38 13.52
N GLU A 24 11.30 55.09 13.24
CA GLU A 24 11.30 56.30 12.40
C GLU A 24 11.19 56.00 10.90
N TYR A 25 11.38 54.73 10.47
CA TYR A 25 11.29 54.38 9.05
C TYR A 25 9.82 54.43 8.58
N PRO A 26 9.49 55.24 7.55
CA PRO A 26 8.10 55.46 7.13
C PRO A 26 7.54 54.35 6.22
N CYS A 27 8.23 53.21 6.08
CA CYS A 27 7.81 52.11 5.21
C CYS A 27 6.71 51.26 5.86
N PRO A 28 5.93 50.47 5.09
CA PRO A 28 4.96 49.50 5.63
C PRO A 28 5.62 48.20 6.12
N GLU A 29 6.91 48.01 5.85
CA GLU A 29 7.66 46.78 6.13
C GLU A 29 8.18 46.76 7.58
N LEU A 30 8.42 45.56 8.11
CA LEU A 30 9.16 45.39 9.36
C LEU A 30 10.65 45.64 9.10
N VAL A 31 11.25 46.57 9.85
CA VAL A 31 12.69 46.86 9.80
C VAL A 31 13.30 46.48 11.14
N ILE A 32 14.28 45.59 11.12
CA ILE A 32 14.96 45.07 12.30
C ILE A 32 16.48 45.11 12.09
N ARG A 33 17.21 44.90 13.17
CA ARG A 33 18.68 44.84 13.17
C ARG A 33 19.11 43.41 13.48
N ARG A 34 20.05 42.90 12.69
CA ARG A 34 20.62 41.55 12.87
C ARG A 34 21.20 41.35 14.27
N GLY A 35 21.17 40.11 14.78
CA GLY A 35 21.71 39.78 16.10
C GLY A 35 20.81 40.16 17.28
N GLN A 36 19.56 40.54 17.01
CA GLN A 36 18.59 40.94 18.02
C GLN A 36 17.24 40.23 17.77
N VAL A 37 16.61 39.79 18.85
CA VAL A 37 15.33 39.07 18.82
C VAL A 37 14.18 39.99 18.45
N PHE A 38 13.25 39.51 17.61
CA PHE A 38 12.00 40.17 17.26
C PHE A 38 10.83 39.18 17.33
N GLY A 39 9.64 39.66 17.70
CA GLY A 39 8.45 38.82 17.86
C GLY A 39 7.48 38.94 16.69
N LEU A 40 6.81 37.85 16.35
CA LEU A 40 5.66 37.85 15.44
C LEU A 40 4.54 36.97 15.99
N THR A 41 3.33 37.19 15.50
CA THR A 41 2.17 36.36 15.83
C THR A 41 1.61 35.77 14.54
N LEU A 42 1.58 34.45 14.48
CA LEU A 42 0.98 33.68 13.39
C LEU A 42 -0.49 33.44 13.74
N GLU A 43 -1.42 33.93 12.92
CA GLU A 43 -2.81 33.49 12.97
C GLU A 43 -2.90 32.15 12.23
N VAL A 44 -3.42 31.12 12.89
CA VAL A 44 -3.45 29.76 12.36
C VAL A 44 -4.88 29.23 12.27
N SER A 45 -5.14 28.39 11.26
CA SER A 45 -6.35 27.57 11.16
C SER A 45 -5.97 26.11 11.39
N GLY A 46 -6.57 25.45 12.37
CA GLY A 46 -6.22 24.09 12.78
C GLY A 46 -6.68 23.78 14.20
N ASP A 47 -6.22 22.67 14.77
CA ASP A 47 -6.51 22.31 16.17
C ASP A 47 -5.75 23.23 17.13
N PRO A 48 -6.43 23.87 18.10
CA PRO A 48 -5.83 24.78 19.08
C PRO A 48 -4.78 24.14 20.00
N ASP A 49 -4.84 22.81 20.22
CA ASP A 49 -3.99 22.09 21.19
C ASP A 49 -2.79 21.37 20.54
N SER A 50 -2.51 21.59 19.24
CA SER A 50 -1.42 20.89 18.57
C SER A 50 -0.04 21.38 19.06
N ASP A 51 0.82 20.45 19.45
CA ASP A 51 2.26 20.66 19.69
C ASP A 51 3.08 20.81 18.39
N GLU A 52 2.44 21.19 17.28
CA GLU A 52 3.07 21.28 15.98
C GLU A 52 4.17 22.35 15.96
N ASN A 53 5.34 21.96 15.44
CA ASN A 53 6.48 22.85 15.23
C ASN A 53 6.33 23.62 13.91
N PHE A 54 6.82 24.86 13.89
CA PHE A 54 6.87 25.65 12.68
C PHE A 54 8.29 25.71 12.14
N ILE A 55 8.43 25.38 10.86
CA ILE A 55 9.65 25.52 10.08
C ILE A 55 9.62 26.89 9.40
N PHE A 56 10.59 27.73 9.73
CA PHE A 56 10.81 29.04 9.13
C PHE A 56 11.90 28.97 8.07
N THR A 57 11.67 29.60 6.93
CA THR A 57 12.68 29.80 5.89
C THR A 57 12.88 31.30 5.68
N VAL A 58 14.14 31.74 5.75
CA VAL A 58 14.54 33.12 5.42
C VAL A 58 15.40 33.12 4.16
N GLU A 59 15.11 34.01 3.22
CA GLU A 59 15.83 34.12 1.94
C GLU A 59 16.11 35.59 1.59
N THR A 60 17.32 35.89 1.13
CA THR A 60 17.70 37.23 0.65
C THR A 60 18.49 37.16 -0.65
N GLY A 61 18.24 38.13 -1.54
CA GLY A 61 18.87 38.20 -2.85
C GLY A 61 18.26 37.27 -3.92
N PRO A 62 18.68 37.40 -5.19
CA PRO A 62 18.05 36.71 -6.33
C PRO A 62 18.44 35.22 -6.46
N ARG A 63 19.44 34.76 -5.70
CA ARG A 63 19.94 33.37 -5.69
C ARG A 63 20.27 32.95 -4.26
N ALA A 64 19.26 32.99 -3.39
CA ALA A 64 19.40 32.63 -1.99
C ALA A 64 19.93 31.19 -1.86
N SER A 65 20.92 31.00 -0.99
CA SER A 65 21.61 29.72 -0.80
C SER A 65 22.19 29.64 0.61
N GLU A 66 22.09 28.46 1.23
CA GLU A 66 22.66 28.18 2.54
C GLU A 66 24.19 28.26 2.50
N ALA A 67 24.80 27.77 1.41
CA ALA A 67 26.25 27.82 1.21
C ALA A 67 26.82 29.25 1.16
N PHE A 68 25.97 30.23 0.83
CA PHE A 68 26.33 31.65 0.82
C PHE A 68 25.70 32.44 1.98
N HIS A 69 25.13 31.76 2.97
CA HIS A 69 24.46 32.36 4.13
C HIS A 69 23.38 33.40 3.74
N THR A 70 22.76 33.22 2.56
CA THR A 70 21.66 34.05 2.03
C THR A 70 20.31 33.33 2.09
N LYS A 71 20.32 32.07 2.54
CA LYS A 71 19.14 31.28 2.91
C LYS A 71 19.41 30.59 4.25
N ALA A 72 18.39 30.47 5.09
CA ALA A 72 18.41 29.57 6.24
C ALA A 72 17.02 28.99 6.47
N GLU A 73 16.98 27.72 6.90
CA GLU A 73 15.77 27.05 7.37
C GLU A 73 16.00 26.62 8.82
N PHE A 74 15.03 26.89 9.69
CA PHE A 74 15.13 26.67 11.14
C PHE A 74 13.74 26.48 11.74
N GLU A 75 13.62 25.61 12.76
CA GLU A 75 12.35 25.27 13.38
C GLU A 75 12.17 25.94 14.75
N THR A 76 10.93 25.95 15.25
CA THR A 76 10.65 26.31 16.65
C THR A 76 11.27 25.28 17.60
N SER A 77 12.13 25.72 18.51
CA SER A 77 12.76 24.87 19.51
C SER A 77 12.83 25.54 20.89
N GLU A 78 13.21 24.79 21.92
CA GLU A 78 13.51 25.35 23.24
C GLU A 78 14.74 26.27 23.17
N LEU A 79 14.70 27.36 23.96
CA LEU A 79 15.70 28.45 23.97
C LEU A 79 17.16 27.96 23.88
N GLN A 80 17.75 28.11 22.70
CA GLN A 80 19.19 27.99 22.49
C GLN A 80 19.78 29.32 21.99
N VAL A 81 20.84 29.78 22.68
CA VAL A 81 21.70 30.85 22.15
C VAL A 81 22.56 30.21 21.07
N SER A 82 22.21 30.46 19.81
CA SER A 82 22.89 29.92 18.64
C SER A 82 23.57 31.03 17.84
N ALA A 83 24.65 30.69 17.15
CA ALA A 83 25.26 31.53 16.11
C ALA A 83 24.52 31.43 14.76
N ALA A 84 23.33 30.82 14.74
CA ALA A 84 22.45 30.68 13.58
C ALA A 84 21.10 31.39 13.80
N TRP A 85 20.23 31.32 12.80
CA TRP A 85 18.85 31.74 12.96
C TRP A 85 18.11 30.82 13.95
N THR A 86 17.25 31.38 14.79
CA THR A 86 16.46 30.63 15.76
C THR A 86 15.01 31.10 15.79
N ALA A 87 14.10 30.19 16.15
CA ALA A 87 12.71 30.48 16.44
C ALA A 87 12.31 29.82 17.77
N VAL A 88 11.58 30.55 18.61
CA VAL A 88 11.09 30.08 19.91
C VAL A 88 9.60 30.33 20.00
N LYS A 89 8.83 29.30 20.31
CA LYS A 89 7.39 29.38 20.55
C LYS A 89 7.16 29.95 21.96
N GLU A 90 6.58 31.14 22.05
CA GLU A 90 6.42 31.87 23.33
C GLU A 90 5.08 31.57 23.99
N ALA A 91 4.01 31.55 23.18
CA ALA A 91 2.66 31.30 23.65
C ALA A 91 1.79 30.82 22.48
N GLN A 92 0.78 30.02 22.81
CA GLN A 92 -0.23 29.55 21.86
C GLN A 92 -1.62 29.79 22.43
N THR A 93 -2.53 30.24 21.57
CA THR A 93 -3.97 30.27 21.82
C THR A 93 -4.66 29.46 20.73
N GLU A 94 -6.00 29.39 20.78
CA GLU A 94 -6.75 28.57 19.83
C GLU A 94 -6.58 28.94 18.36
N SER A 95 -6.18 30.18 18.07
CA SER A 95 -6.06 30.67 16.69
C SER A 95 -4.77 31.45 16.44
N THR A 96 -3.88 31.54 17.43
CA THR A 96 -2.66 32.33 17.30
C THR A 96 -1.46 31.67 17.96
N VAL A 97 -0.31 31.71 17.28
CA VAL A 97 0.98 31.28 17.83
C VAL A 97 1.92 32.48 17.88
N ALA A 98 2.37 32.85 19.08
CA ALA A 98 3.39 33.87 19.28
C ALA A 98 4.78 33.23 19.19
N VAL A 99 5.62 33.76 18.30
CA VAL A 99 6.96 33.24 18.03
C VAL A 99 7.98 34.38 18.11
N SER A 100 9.08 34.14 18.81
CA SER A 100 10.26 35.00 18.81
C SER A 100 11.30 34.45 17.84
N LEU A 101 11.82 35.28 16.94
CA LEU A 101 12.89 34.92 16.02
C LEU A 101 14.16 35.70 16.35
N SER A 102 15.32 35.09 16.13
CA SER A 102 16.62 35.75 16.20
C SER A 102 17.42 35.46 14.95
N SER A 103 18.11 36.48 14.43
CA SER A 103 19.12 36.30 13.38
C SER A 103 20.52 36.26 13.99
N PRO A 104 21.50 35.66 13.31
CA PRO A 104 22.88 35.76 13.75
C PRO A 104 23.42 37.19 13.55
N PRO A 105 24.38 37.66 14.38
CA PRO A 105 24.93 39.02 14.30
C PRO A 105 25.67 39.35 12.99
N ASP A 106 26.11 38.33 12.26
CA ASP A 106 26.82 38.42 10.98
C ASP A 106 25.92 38.20 9.76
N ALA A 107 24.61 38.03 9.95
CA ALA A 107 23.64 37.90 8.86
C ALA A 107 23.81 39.00 7.81
N ALA A 108 23.67 38.63 6.54
CA ALA A 108 23.69 39.59 5.43
C ALA A 108 22.61 40.65 5.63
N ILE A 109 22.92 41.92 5.33
CA ILE A 109 21.92 42.98 5.38
C ILE A 109 21.13 42.99 4.06
N GLY A 110 19.83 43.27 4.11
CA GLY A 110 19.01 43.34 2.91
C GLY A 110 17.53 43.09 3.18
N ARG A 111 16.77 42.97 2.10
CA ARG A 111 15.36 42.55 2.14
C ARG A 111 15.29 41.04 2.21
N TYR A 112 14.63 40.52 3.24
CA TYR A 112 14.38 39.10 3.41
C TYR A 112 12.94 38.75 3.08
N LEU A 113 12.76 37.59 2.44
CA LEU A 113 11.50 36.86 2.44
C LEU A 113 11.53 35.90 3.64
N LEU A 114 10.50 35.95 4.49
CA LEU A 114 10.29 34.97 5.56
C LEU A 114 9.02 34.17 5.23
N SER A 115 9.15 32.86 5.20
CA SER A 115 8.02 31.91 5.12
C SER A 115 7.99 31.02 6.36
N ALA A 116 6.80 30.60 6.76
CA ALA A 116 6.59 29.63 7.83
C ALA A 116 5.67 28.52 7.31
N ARG A 117 6.05 27.26 7.57
CA ARG A 117 5.22 26.08 7.33
C ARG A 117 5.20 25.20 8.57
N ALA A 118 4.16 24.40 8.73
CA ALA A 118 4.16 23.32 9.70
C ALA A 118 4.96 22.13 9.15
N ASP A 119 5.33 21.18 10.01
CA ASP A 119 5.99 19.94 9.57
C ASP A 119 5.01 19.09 8.74
N ASP A 120 5.41 18.77 7.51
CA ASP A 120 4.57 18.00 6.58
C ASP A 120 4.28 16.59 7.10
N VAL A 121 5.10 16.01 8.00
CA VAL A 121 4.88 14.66 8.56
C VAL A 121 4.19 14.68 9.93
N PHE A 122 3.79 15.85 10.44
CA PHE A 122 3.19 15.95 11.78
C PHE A 122 1.93 15.09 11.91
N LEU A 123 1.92 14.27 12.96
CA LEU A 123 0.82 13.40 13.34
C LEU A 123 0.39 13.77 14.74
N ASP A 124 -0.86 14.21 14.91
CA ASP A 124 -1.32 14.91 16.11
C ASP A 124 -1.45 14.02 17.37
N SER A 125 -1.97 12.79 17.23
CA SER A 125 -2.14 11.87 18.37
C SER A 125 -0.80 11.29 18.83
N GLU A 126 -0.52 11.43 20.13
CA GLU A 126 0.66 10.82 20.75
C GLU A 126 0.61 9.29 20.68
N GLU A 127 -0.55 8.67 20.90
CA GLU A 127 -0.71 7.23 20.79
C GLU A 127 -0.43 6.72 19.37
N GLU A 128 -0.89 7.47 18.36
CA GLU A 128 -0.59 7.17 16.96
C GLU A 128 0.90 7.39 16.63
N ARG A 129 1.56 8.42 17.17
CA ARG A 129 3.02 8.61 17.03
C ARG A 129 3.80 7.45 17.68
N GLN A 130 3.40 7.03 18.89
CA GLN A 130 3.96 5.87 19.56
C GLN A 130 3.82 4.62 18.69
N GLU A 131 2.66 4.36 18.09
CA GLU A 131 2.45 3.17 17.25
C GLU A 131 3.15 3.26 15.89
N TYR A 132 3.12 4.42 15.23
CA TYR A 132 3.48 4.55 13.81
C TYR A 132 4.89 5.08 13.57
N VAL A 133 5.58 5.56 14.59
CA VAL A 133 7.00 5.96 14.53
C VAL A 133 7.84 5.12 15.49
N LEU A 134 7.43 5.03 16.75
CA LEU A 134 8.29 4.51 17.82
C LEU A 134 8.15 3.01 18.07
N ASN A 135 7.00 2.40 17.82
CA ASN A 135 6.84 0.97 18.03
C ASN A 135 7.69 0.18 17.02
N ASP A 136 8.60 -0.66 17.50
CA ASP A 136 9.52 -1.44 16.67
C ASP A 136 9.05 -2.87 16.41
N SER A 137 7.84 -3.20 16.88
CA SER A 137 7.20 -4.50 16.75
C SER A 137 5.83 -4.35 16.08
N GLY A 138 5.61 -5.13 15.03
CA GLY A 138 4.42 -5.03 14.19
C GLY A 138 3.66 -6.34 14.01
N VAL A 139 2.49 -6.24 13.39
CA VAL A 139 1.65 -7.36 12.97
C VAL A 139 1.29 -7.18 11.51
N ILE A 140 1.48 -8.23 10.71
CA ILE A 140 1.09 -8.30 9.31
C ILE A 140 -0.04 -9.31 9.17
N PHE A 141 -1.11 -8.94 8.48
CA PHE A 141 -2.26 -9.80 8.25
C PHE A 141 -2.14 -10.54 6.92
N ARG A 142 -2.17 -11.86 6.96
CA ARG A 142 -2.01 -12.74 5.80
C ARG A 142 -3.14 -13.76 5.72
N GLY A 143 -3.15 -14.58 4.68
CA GLY A 143 -4.07 -15.71 4.56
C GLY A 143 -5.06 -15.53 3.42
N VAL A 144 -6.36 -15.62 3.72
CA VAL A 144 -7.45 -15.38 2.76
C VAL A 144 -8.55 -14.59 3.46
N GLU A 145 -9.41 -13.88 2.70
CA GLU A 145 -10.48 -13.01 3.23
C GLU A 145 -11.28 -13.64 4.40
N LYS A 146 -11.63 -14.93 4.27
CA LYS A 146 -12.46 -15.63 5.27
C LYS A 146 -11.67 -16.23 6.45
N HIS A 147 -10.35 -16.21 6.40
CA HIS A 147 -9.48 -16.80 7.41
C HIS A 147 -8.15 -16.02 7.49
N ILE A 148 -8.25 -14.81 8.03
CA ILE A 148 -7.13 -13.88 8.22
C ILE A 148 -6.27 -14.36 9.39
N ARG A 149 -4.96 -14.41 9.20
CA ARG A 149 -3.96 -14.77 10.21
C ARG A 149 -3.04 -13.59 10.49
N ALA A 150 -2.74 -13.36 11.75
CA ALA A 150 -1.75 -12.39 12.19
C ALA A 150 -0.35 -13.03 12.21
N GLN A 151 0.65 -12.31 11.72
CA GLN A 151 2.06 -12.67 11.82
C GLN A 151 2.83 -11.51 12.45
N GLY A 152 3.56 -11.76 13.54
CA GLY A 152 4.45 -10.77 14.14
C GLY A 152 5.62 -10.44 13.21
N TRP A 153 6.07 -9.18 13.23
CA TRP A 153 7.21 -8.70 12.46
C TRP A 153 8.06 -7.77 13.31
N ASN A 154 9.36 -8.05 13.43
CA ASN A 154 10.31 -7.15 14.09
C ASN A 154 10.77 -6.07 13.10
N PHE A 155 10.29 -4.83 13.26
CA PHE A 155 10.80 -3.69 12.50
C PHE A 155 12.21 -3.34 12.95
N GLY A 156 12.44 -3.23 14.26
CA GLY A 156 13.76 -3.02 14.86
C GLY A 156 14.47 -1.75 14.38
N GLN A 157 13.75 -0.64 14.17
CA GLN A 157 14.32 0.61 13.64
C GLN A 157 15.39 1.24 14.56
N PHE A 158 15.47 0.84 15.83
CA PHE A 158 16.46 1.33 16.80
C PHE A 158 17.63 0.36 17.04
N GLU A 159 17.64 -0.78 16.35
CA GLU A 159 18.72 -1.76 16.46
C GLU A 159 20.03 -1.24 15.85
N GLU A 160 21.14 -1.87 16.24
CA GLU A 160 22.48 -1.48 15.79
C GLU A 160 22.57 -1.41 14.24
N ASP A 161 23.25 -0.37 13.77
CA ASP A 161 23.45 0.01 12.38
C ASP A 161 22.19 0.39 11.57
N ILE A 162 20.97 0.18 12.06
CA ILE A 162 19.76 0.34 11.24
C ILE A 162 19.59 1.76 10.72
N LEU A 163 19.77 2.79 11.56
CA LEU A 163 19.73 4.19 11.11
C LEU A 163 20.76 4.49 10.02
N SER A 164 22.01 4.05 10.22
CA SER A 164 23.09 4.23 9.24
C SER A 164 22.77 3.53 7.92
N ILE A 165 22.15 2.36 7.97
CA ILE A 165 21.72 1.61 6.78
C ILE A 165 20.59 2.34 6.06
N CYS A 166 19.58 2.83 6.80
CA CYS A 166 18.46 3.59 6.24
C CYS A 166 18.94 4.86 5.51
N LEU A 167 19.88 5.60 6.09
CA LEU A 167 20.52 6.75 5.44
C LEU A 167 21.31 6.32 4.19
N ALA A 168 22.05 5.20 4.26
CA ALA A 168 22.78 4.67 3.12
C ALA A 168 21.87 4.24 1.96
N ILE A 169 20.62 3.81 2.22
CA ILE A 169 19.65 3.49 1.15
C ILE A 169 19.38 4.71 0.28
N LEU A 170 19.19 5.89 0.89
CA LEU A 170 18.97 7.15 0.15
C LEU A 170 20.19 7.50 -0.72
N ASP A 171 21.40 7.37 -0.17
CA ASP A 171 22.66 7.65 -0.89
C ASP A 171 22.94 6.66 -2.03
N ARG A 172 22.30 5.49 -2.00
CA ARG A 172 22.43 4.46 -3.04
C ARG A 172 21.38 4.58 -4.14
N SER A 173 20.41 5.49 -3.99
CA SER A 173 19.40 5.72 -5.01
C SER A 173 20.01 6.17 -6.35
N PRO A 174 19.43 5.78 -7.51
CA PRO A 174 19.87 6.29 -8.80
C PRO A 174 19.92 7.82 -8.86
N SER A 175 18.94 8.49 -8.23
CA SER A 175 18.88 9.95 -8.13
C SER A 175 20.10 10.53 -7.42
N HIS A 176 20.49 9.96 -6.27
CA HIS A 176 21.68 10.39 -5.54
C HIS A 176 22.96 10.11 -6.32
N GLN A 177 23.09 8.93 -6.93
CA GLN A 177 24.28 8.56 -7.70
C GLN A 177 24.48 9.48 -8.92
N ALA A 178 23.39 9.94 -9.55
CA ALA A 178 23.46 10.86 -10.68
C ALA A 178 23.67 12.32 -10.25
N TYR A 179 22.94 12.79 -9.23
CA TYR A 179 22.93 14.20 -8.82
C TYR A 179 22.88 14.36 -7.28
N PRO A 180 23.98 14.10 -6.55
CA PRO A 180 23.97 14.04 -5.08
C PRO A 180 23.42 15.30 -4.40
N ALA A 181 23.85 16.49 -4.86
CA ALA A 181 23.42 17.76 -4.26
C ALA A 181 21.92 18.03 -4.46
N THR A 182 21.40 17.71 -5.65
CA THR A 182 19.97 17.86 -5.96
C THR A 182 19.14 16.86 -5.19
N ASP A 183 19.58 15.60 -5.10
CA ASP A 183 18.92 14.57 -4.31
C ASP A 183 18.82 14.98 -2.84
N VAL A 184 19.94 15.37 -2.22
CA VAL A 184 19.98 15.79 -0.81
C VAL A 184 19.06 16.99 -0.56
N CYS A 185 19.04 17.97 -1.46
CA CYS A 185 18.14 19.13 -1.35
C CYS A 185 16.66 18.73 -1.37
N ARG A 186 16.28 17.62 -2.03
CA ARG A 186 14.90 17.14 -2.11
C ARG A 186 14.50 16.24 -0.94
N ARG A 187 15.44 15.83 -0.08
CA ARG A 187 15.14 15.00 1.10
C ARG A 187 14.35 15.72 2.19
N CYS A 188 14.12 17.03 2.05
CA CYS A 188 13.20 17.78 2.90
C CYS A 188 11.72 17.51 2.57
N ASP A 189 11.42 16.84 1.45
CA ASP A 189 10.07 16.55 0.99
C ASP A 189 9.73 15.06 1.24
N PRO A 190 8.75 14.74 2.12
CA PRO A 190 8.35 13.36 2.38
C PRO A 190 7.80 12.66 1.13
N VAL A 191 7.18 13.40 0.20
CA VAL A 191 6.73 12.83 -1.09
C VAL A 191 7.92 12.23 -1.83
N TYR A 192 9.01 12.99 -1.94
CA TYR A 192 10.24 12.53 -2.59
C TYR A 192 10.89 11.36 -1.85
N VAL A 193 11.11 11.51 -0.54
CA VAL A 193 11.80 10.50 0.28
C VAL A 193 11.08 9.15 0.18
N THR A 194 9.77 9.14 0.40
CA THR A 194 8.98 7.91 0.41
C THR A 194 8.96 7.22 -0.96
N ARG A 195 8.90 7.99 -2.05
CA ARG A 195 8.95 7.46 -3.41
C ARG A 195 10.30 6.82 -3.73
N VAL A 196 11.40 7.48 -3.35
CA VAL A 196 12.76 6.91 -3.47
C VAL A 196 12.89 5.62 -2.67
N ILE A 197 12.36 5.57 -1.44
CA ILE A 197 12.38 4.36 -0.61
C ILE A 197 11.54 3.24 -1.24
N SER A 198 10.37 3.54 -1.82
CA SER A 198 9.55 2.53 -2.51
C SER A 198 10.33 1.82 -3.63
N ALA A 199 11.15 2.57 -4.37
CA ALA A 199 12.03 2.03 -5.41
C ALA A 199 13.17 1.21 -4.79
N MET A 200 13.90 1.82 -3.86
CA MET A 200 15.14 1.27 -3.32
C MET A 200 14.98 0.05 -2.42
N VAL A 201 13.78 -0.23 -1.94
CA VAL A 201 13.51 -1.44 -1.14
C VAL A 201 13.47 -2.69 -2.01
N ASN A 202 13.05 -2.61 -3.29
CA ASN A 202 13.22 -3.70 -4.25
C ASN A 202 14.51 -3.56 -5.06
N SER A 203 14.89 -4.59 -5.82
CA SER A 203 16.17 -4.62 -6.56
C SER A 203 16.00 -4.66 -8.08
N ASN A 204 14.84 -4.30 -8.63
CA ASN A 204 14.52 -4.62 -10.02
C ASN A 204 15.14 -3.65 -11.03
N ASN A 205 15.38 -2.38 -10.68
CA ASN A 205 16.04 -1.40 -11.58
C ASN A 205 17.38 -0.89 -11.04
N ASP A 206 17.66 -1.15 -9.77
CA ASP A 206 18.80 -0.65 -9.04
C ASP A 206 19.43 -1.78 -8.19
N ARG A 207 20.39 -1.42 -7.34
CA ARG A 207 20.97 -2.35 -6.35
C ARG A 207 20.25 -2.21 -5.01
N GLY A 208 18.93 -2.05 -5.03
CA GLY A 208 18.13 -1.93 -3.83
C GLY A 208 18.13 -3.19 -2.95
N VAL A 209 17.32 -3.16 -1.89
CA VAL A 209 17.54 -4.01 -0.71
C VAL A 209 17.17 -5.47 -0.97
N VAL A 210 15.95 -5.73 -1.45
CA VAL A 210 15.34 -7.06 -1.47
C VAL A 210 15.11 -7.52 -2.91
N GLN A 211 15.50 -8.76 -3.21
CA GLN A 211 15.18 -9.39 -4.49
C GLN A 211 13.90 -10.23 -4.38
N GLY A 212 12.91 -9.93 -5.21
CA GLY A 212 11.65 -10.65 -5.24
C GLY A 212 11.75 -12.06 -5.82
N GLN A 213 10.95 -12.99 -5.30
CA GLN A 213 10.78 -14.33 -5.87
C GLN A 213 9.42 -14.92 -5.52
N TRP A 214 8.66 -15.32 -6.54
CA TRP A 214 7.31 -15.88 -6.41
C TRP A 214 7.16 -17.27 -7.02
N GLN A 215 8.22 -17.90 -7.55
CA GLN A 215 8.11 -19.20 -8.24
C GLN A 215 8.17 -20.42 -7.29
N GLY A 216 8.14 -20.22 -5.98
CA GLY A 216 8.20 -21.31 -4.99
C GLY A 216 9.57 -22.01 -4.86
N LYS A 217 10.60 -21.52 -5.56
CA LYS A 217 11.97 -22.07 -5.52
C LYS A 217 12.94 -21.01 -4.99
N TYR A 218 13.43 -21.21 -3.77
CA TYR A 218 14.25 -20.23 -3.04
C TYR A 218 15.72 -20.62 -2.91
N GLY A 219 16.22 -21.49 -3.80
CA GLY A 219 17.63 -21.89 -3.84
C GLY A 219 18.57 -20.68 -3.91
N GLY A 220 19.64 -20.70 -3.12
CA GLY A 220 20.63 -19.62 -3.05
C GLY A 220 20.18 -18.38 -2.26
N GLY A 221 19.05 -18.44 -1.56
CA GLY A 221 18.54 -17.38 -0.70
C GLY A 221 17.78 -17.93 0.51
N THR A 222 17.12 -17.02 1.22
CA THR A 222 16.19 -17.35 2.30
C THR A 222 14.77 -17.38 1.73
N SER A 223 13.96 -18.37 2.10
CA SER A 223 12.53 -18.36 1.78
C SER A 223 11.87 -17.10 2.37
N PRO A 224 11.03 -16.38 1.60
CA PRO A 224 10.28 -15.23 2.10
C PRO A 224 9.46 -15.52 3.37
N LEU A 225 9.03 -16.77 3.57
CA LEU A 225 8.24 -17.20 4.73
C LEU A 225 9.05 -17.32 6.02
N HIS A 226 10.37 -17.42 5.92
CA HIS A 226 11.26 -17.56 7.09
C HIS A 226 11.70 -16.22 7.68
N TRP A 227 11.45 -15.10 7.00
CA TRP A 227 11.71 -13.79 7.57
C TRP A 227 10.68 -13.48 8.65
N SER A 228 11.18 -13.00 9.80
CA SER A 228 10.39 -12.53 10.93
C SER A 228 10.65 -11.06 11.26
N GLY A 229 11.44 -10.36 10.46
CA GLY A 229 11.79 -8.96 10.70
C GLY A 229 12.74 -8.37 9.66
N SER A 230 12.88 -7.04 9.71
CA SER A 230 13.65 -6.24 8.75
C SER A 230 15.14 -6.16 9.07
N VAL A 231 15.51 -6.25 10.35
CA VAL A 231 16.88 -6.04 10.86
C VAL A 231 17.90 -6.91 10.12
N ALA A 232 17.66 -8.22 10.10
CA ALA A 232 18.57 -9.18 9.46
C ALA A 232 18.69 -8.96 7.95
N ILE A 233 17.62 -8.50 7.29
CA ILE A 233 17.61 -8.20 5.86
C ILE A 233 18.49 -6.97 5.59
N LEU A 234 18.24 -5.87 6.30
CA LEU A 234 18.97 -4.61 6.15
C LEU A 234 20.47 -4.79 6.45
N GLN A 235 20.80 -5.44 7.56
CA GLN A 235 22.19 -5.71 7.92
C GLN A 235 22.88 -6.64 6.91
N LYS A 236 22.18 -7.64 6.37
CA LYS A 236 22.72 -8.53 5.33
C LYS A 236 22.99 -7.80 4.02
N TRP A 237 22.09 -6.89 3.62
CA TRP A 237 22.31 -6.03 2.45
C TRP A 237 23.55 -5.15 2.63
N PHE A 238 23.66 -4.50 3.79
CA PHE A 238 24.79 -3.63 4.12
C PHE A 238 26.13 -4.38 4.18
N LYS A 239 26.22 -5.44 4.99
CA LYS A 239 27.41 -6.31 5.12
C LYS A 239 27.77 -6.99 3.79
N GLY A 240 26.76 -7.28 2.96
CA GLY A 240 26.91 -7.82 1.62
C GLY A 240 27.45 -6.84 0.58
N ARG A 241 27.87 -5.63 0.98
CA ARG A 241 28.28 -4.53 0.09
C ARG A 241 27.15 -4.13 -0.86
N PHE A 242 25.95 -3.95 -0.32
CA PHE A 242 24.75 -3.49 -1.05
C PHE A 242 24.32 -4.46 -2.16
N LYS A 243 24.53 -5.76 -1.95
CA LYS A 243 24.01 -6.79 -2.85
C LYS A 243 22.58 -7.13 -2.45
N PRO A 244 21.64 -7.27 -3.41
CA PRO A 244 20.26 -7.61 -3.11
C PRO A 244 20.12 -8.87 -2.25
N VAL A 245 19.24 -8.78 -1.24
CA VAL A 245 18.97 -9.88 -0.31
C VAL A 245 17.90 -10.78 -0.89
N LYS A 246 18.28 -12.03 -1.11
CA LYS A 246 17.42 -13.10 -1.61
C LYS A 246 16.73 -13.83 -0.45
N TYR A 247 15.41 -14.00 -0.42
CA TYR A 247 14.38 -13.41 -1.28
C TYR A 247 13.27 -12.77 -0.43
N GLY A 248 12.44 -11.93 -1.06
CA GLY A 248 11.25 -11.35 -0.47
C GLY A 248 9.99 -11.54 -1.31
N GLN A 249 8.85 -11.35 -0.65
CA GLN A 249 7.51 -11.21 -1.23
C GLN A 249 6.84 -9.99 -0.58
N CYS A 250 5.61 -9.63 -0.98
CA CYS A 250 5.02 -8.32 -0.65
C CYS A 250 5.12 -7.92 0.83
N TRP A 251 4.83 -8.83 1.77
CA TRP A 251 4.96 -8.52 3.21
C TRP A 251 6.39 -8.27 3.67
N VAL A 252 7.39 -8.88 3.02
CA VAL A 252 8.81 -8.65 3.31
C VAL A 252 9.21 -7.26 2.83
N PHE A 253 8.79 -6.88 1.61
CA PHE A 253 9.00 -5.52 1.10
C PHE A 253 8.35 -4.48 2.00
N ALA A 254 7.08 -4.69 2.37
CA ALA A 254 6.34 -3.80 3.25
C ALA A 254 6.95 -3.71 4.66
N GLY A 255 7.44 -4.83 5.19
CA GLY A 255 8.18 -4.89 6.46
C GLY A 255 9.44 -4.04 6.45
N VAL A 256 10.29 -4.23 5.43
CA VAL A 256 11.53 -3.47 5.27
C VAL A 256 11.26 -1.99 5.04
N MET A 257 10.31 -1.66 4.16
CA MET A 257 9.92 -0.28 3.88
C MET A 257 9.38 0.42 5.13
N CYS A 258 8.53 -0.25 5.92
CA CYS A 258 8.01 0.30 7.18
C CYS A 258 9.15 0.62 8.15
N THR A 259 10.12 -0.29 8.32
CA THR A 259 11.30 -0.05 9.16
C THR A 259 12.07 1.18 8.70
N VAL A 260 12.36 1.30 7.41
CA VAL A 260 13.13 2.42 6.87
C VAL A 260 12.41 3.75 7.09
N LEU A 261 11.12 3.82 6.80
CA LEU A 261 10.35 5.05 6.94
C LEU A 261 10.15 5.47 8.40
N ARG A 262 9.89 4.52 9.32
CA ARG A 262 9.84 4.79 10.76
C ARG A 262 11.19 5.28 11.29
N CYS A 263 12.29 4.67 10.85
CA CYS A 263 13.64 5.07 11.21
C CYS A 263 13.97 6.50 10.77
N LEU A 264 13.43 6.94 9.62
CA LEU A 264 13.56 8.29 9.10
C LEU A 264 12.53 9.29 9.68
N GLY A 265 11.73 8.88 10.67
CA GLY A 265 10.76 9.74 11.36
C GLY A 265 9.42 9.89 10.64
N ILE A 266 9.16 9.16 9.56
CA ILE A 266 7.89 9.22 8.82
C ILE A 266 6.93 8.19 9.39
N ALA A 267 5.85 8.67 10.02
CA ALA A 267 4.81 7.81 10.58
C ALA A 267 4.24 6.87 9.51
N THR A 268 4.42 5.56 9.71
CA THR A 268 4.16 4.54 8.68
C THR A 268 3.53 3.29 9.29
N ARG A 269 2.55 2.71 8.60
CA ARG A 269 1.91 1.44 8.96
C ARG A 269 1.86 0.47 7.79
N ILE A 270 1.77 -0.82 8.10
CA ILE A 270 1.55 -1.87 7.10
C ILE A 270 0.05 -2.05 6.86
N VAL A 271 -0.32 -2.22 5.59
CA VAL A 271 -1.69 -2.49 5.16
C VAL A 271 -1.73 -3.79 4.38
N SER A 272 -2.74 -4.62 4.66
CA SER A 272 -2.97 -5.87 3.96
C SER A 272 -4.34 -5.84 3.28
N ASN A 273 -4.37 -6.00 1.96
CA ASN A 273 -5.57 -6.06 1.15
C ASN A 273 -5.85 -7.50 0.72
N PHE A 274 -7.06 -8.00 0.93
CA PHE A 274 -7.44 -9.36 0.52
C PHE A 274 -8.19 -9.34 -0.80
N ASN A 275 -7.97 -10.37 -1.63
CA ASN A 275 -8.40 -10.39 -3.04
C ASN A 275 -7.87 -9.15 -3.79
N SER A 276 -6.56 -8.90 -3.68
CA SER A 276 -5.94 -7.72 -4.32
C SER A 276 -5.79 -7.96 -5.81
N ALA A 277 -6.30 -7.04 -6.62
CA ALA A 277 -6.12 -7.08 -8.07
C ALA A 277 -4.71 -6.62 -8.46
N HIS A 278 -4.20 -7.18 -9.55
CA HIS A 278 -3.10 -6.63 -10.32
C HIS A 278 -3.62 -6.51 -11.75
N ASP A 279 -4.08 -5.30 -12.08
CA ASP A 279 -4.59 -4.89 -13.40
C ASP A 279 -3.41 -4.38 -14.24
N THR A 280 -3.06 -5.14 -15.28
CA THR A 280 -1.88 -4.89 -16.12
C THR A 280 -2.17 -3.97 -17.31
N ASP A 281 -3.42 -3.93 -17.79
CA ASP A 281 -3.81 -3.16 -18.98
C ASP A 281 -4.51 -1.83 -18.64
N ARG A 282 -4.68 -1.55 -17.34
CA ARG A 282 -5.23 -0.32 -16.73
C ARG A 282 -6.69 -0.08 -17.09
N ASN A 283 -7.46 -1.15 -17.24
CA ASN A 283 -8.87 -1.06 -17.63
C ASN A 283 -9.85 -1.09 -16.44
N LEU A 284 -9.36 -1.24 -15.21
CA LEU A 284 -10.11 -1.41 -13.95
C LEU A 284 -10.95 -2.69 -13.89
N SER A 285 -10.56 -3.69 -14.65
CA SER A 285 -11.09 -5.05 -14.66
C SER A 285 -9.92 -6.02 -14.52
N VAL A 286 -10.17 -7.15 -13.86
CA VAL A 286 -9.24 -8.29 -13.84
C VAL A 286 -9.92 -9.40 -14.61
N ASP A 287 -9.35 -9.73 -15.77
CA ASP A 287 -9.87 -10.76 -16.65
C ASP A 287 -9.17 -12.10 -16.41
N LYS A 288 -9.91 -13.08 -15.88
CA LYS A 288 -9.42 -14.45 -15.73
C LYS A 288 -9.95 -15.34 -16.86
N TYR A 289 -9.04 -15.98 -17.59
CA TYR A 289 -9.39 -16.97 -18.61
C TYR A 289 -9.30 -18.38 -18.04
N VAL A 290 -10.35 -19.17 -18.24
CA VAL A 290 -10.42 -20.56 -17.80
C VAL A 290 -10.83 -21.50 -18.92
N ASP A 291 -10.42 -22.77 -18.80
CA ASP A 291 -10.88 -23.84 -19.69
C ASP A 291 -12.19 -24.50 -19.21
N SER A 292 -12.60 -25.57 -19.90
CA SER A 292 -13.81 -26.34 -19.58
C SER A 292 -13.78 -27.06 -18.22
N PHE A 293 -12.63 -27.15 -17.55
CA PHE A 293 -12.49 -27.69 -16.20
C PHE A 293 -12.41 -26.58 -15.14
N GLY A 294 -12.37 -25.32 -15.56
CA GLY A 294 -12.17 -24.17 -14.67
C GLY A 294 -10.71 -23.92 -14.34
N ARG A 295 -9.76 -24.56 -15.03
CA ARG A 295 -8.32 -24.33 -14.86
C ARG A 295 -7.97 -22.98 -15.47
N THR A 296 -7.14 -22.20 -14.76
CA THR A 296 -6.64 -20.92 -15.26
C THR A 296 -5.71 -21.14 -16.45
N LEU A 297 -5.92 -20.39 -17.53
CA LEU A 297 -5.04 -20.37 -18.69
C LEU A 297 -4.00 -19.26 -18.51
N GLU A 298 -2.81 -19.61 -18.03
CA GLU A 298 -1.76 -18.64 -17.67
C GLU A 298 -1.27 -17.82 -18.87
N ASP A 299 -1.17 -18.42 -20.06
CA ASP A 299 -0.70 -17.74 -21.28
C ASP A 299 -1.65 -16.63 -21.77
N LEU A 300 -2.91 -16.63 -21.29
CA LEU A 300 -3.93 -15.64 -21.64
C LEU A 300 -4.27 -14.70 -20.47
N THR A 301 -3.91 -15.07 -19.25
CA THR A 301 -4.30 -14.37 -18.02
C THR A 301 -3.11 -13.54 -17.53
N GLU A 302 -2.96 -12.34 -18.10
CA GLU A 302 -1.92 -11.37 -17.68
C GLU A 302 -2.29 -10.72 -16.34
N ASP A 303 -3.57 -10.40 -16.12
CA ASP A 303 -4.06 -9.88 -14.84
C ASP A 303 -4.08 -10.97 -13.78
N SER A 304 -3.93 -10.58 -12.51
CA SER A 304 -4.02 -11.53 -11.41
C SER A 304 -4.82 -11.01 -10.23
N MET A 305 -5.37 -11.94 -9.45
CA MET A 305 -5.98 -11.64 -8.16
C MET A 305 -5.24 -12.41 -7.08
N TRP A 306 -4.48 -11.70 -6.26
CA TRP A 306 -3.71 -12.29 -5.17
C TRP A 306 -4.62 -12.53 -3.98
N ASN A 307 -4.38 -13.62 -3.24
CA ASN A 307 -5.15 -13.91 -2.01
C ASN A 307 -5.10 -12.78 -1.01
N PHE A 308 -3.92 -12.19 -0.90
CA PHE A 308 -3.67 -10.93 -0.23
C PHE A 308 -2.47 -10.26 -0.86
N HIS A 309 -2.40 -8.95 -0.74
CA HIS A 309 -1.24 -8.12 -1.04
C HIS A 309 -0.97 -7.20 0.14
N VAL A 310 0.29 -6.82 0.33
CA VAL A 310 0.73 -6.05 1.50
C VAL A 310 1.59 -4.88 1.04
N TRP A 311 1.21 -3.68 1.47
CA TRP A 311 1.91 -2.42 1.17
C TRP A 311 2.00 -1.56 2.44
N ASN A 312 2.45 -0.32 2.29
CA ASN A 312 2.58 0.66 3.37
C ASN A 312 1.64 1.84 3.18
N GLU A 313 1.22 2.43 4.29
CA GLU A 313 0.71 3.80 4.31
C GLU A 313 1.62 4.66 5.17
N SER A 314 1.99 5.83 4.65
CA SER A 314 2.72 6.85 5.40
C SER A 314 1.89 8.11 5.55
N TRP A 315 2.01 8.77 6.69
CA TRP A 315 1.24 9.96 7.02
C TRP A 315 2.04 11.23 6.70
N PHE A 316 1.52 12.05 5.80
CA PHE A 316 2.05 13.39 5.55
C PHE A 316 1.09 14.28 4.74
N ALA A 317 1.36 15.58 4.73
CA ALA A 317 0.69 16.56 3.90
C ALA A 317 1.04 16.38 2.41
N ARG A 318 0.11 16.77 1.52
CA ARG A 318 0.31 16.77 0.07
C ARG A 318 0.20 18.17 -0.49
N PRO A 319 1.19 19.06 -0.28
CA PRO A 319 1.17 20.41 -0.82
C PRO A 319 0.98 20.46 -2.34
N ASP A 320 1.45 19.42 -3.04
CA ASP A 320 1.30 19.23 -4.49
C ASP A 320 -0.14 18.93 -4.94
N LEU A 321 -0.98 18.36 -4.06
CA LEU A 321 -2.39 18.04 -4.35
C LEU A 321 -3.39 18.95 -3.63
N GLY A 322 -2.98 19.56 -2.52
CA GLY A 322 -3.80 20.37 -1.63
C GLY A 322 -4.30 19.61 -0.38
N PRO A 323 -4.81 20.36 0.62
CA PRO A 323 -5.05 19.85 1.98
C PRO A 323 -6.12 18.74 2.08
N ALA A 324 -7.01 18.64 1.09
CA ALA A 324 -8.01 17.57 1.04
C ALA A 324 -7.40 16.17 0.85
N TYR A 325 -6.14 16.10 0.42
CA TYR A 325 -5.42 14.86 0.11
C TYR A 325 -4.31 14.54 1.12
N ASN A 326 -4.17 15.35 2.18
CA ASN A 326 -3.28 15.10 3.31
C ASN A 326 -3.67 13.82 4.07
N GLY A 327 -2.75 13.31 4.87
CA GLY A 327 -2.95 12.16 5.74
C GLY A 327 -2.28 10.91 5.18
N TRP A 328 -2.97 9.76 5.23
CA TRP A 328 -2.41 8.49 4.77
C TRP A 328 -2.21 8.42 3.25
N GLN A 329 -0.99 8.06 2.85
CA GLN A 329 -0.55 7.91 1.47
C GLN A 329 -0.07 6.48 1.24
N VAL A 330 -0.64 5.80 0.25
CA VAL A 330 -0.25 4.45 -0.18
C VAL A 330 1.12 4.49 -0.81
N LEU A 331 1.98 3.56 -0.39
CA LEU A 331 3.32 3.33 -0.89
C LEU A 331 3.54 1.83 -1.01
N ASP A 332 4.06 1.36 -2.14
CA ASP A 332 4.32 -0.06 -2.34
C ASP A 332 5.72 -0.28 -2.93
N ALA A 333 6.54 -1.01 -2.19
CA ALA A 333 7.87 -1.42 -2.61
C ALA A 333 7.88 -2.74 -3.38
N THR A 334 6.74 -3.41 -3.52
CA THR A 334 6.63 -4.64 -4.30
C THR A 334 6.72 -4.30 -5.80
N PRO A 335 7.65 -4.90 -6.55
CA PRO A 335 7.84 -4.54 -7.96
C PRO A 335 6.77 -5.21 -8.84
N GLN A 336 5.57 -4.62 -8.88
CA GLN A 336 4.45 -5.07 -9.72
C GLN A 336 4.37 -4.30 -11.03
N GLU A 337 4.28 -2.97 -10.96
CA GLU A 337 4.17 -2.07 -12.12
C GLU A 337 5.32 -1.05 -12.15
N GLU A 338 5.76 -0.70 -13.36
CA GLU A 338 6.70 0.40 -13.52
C GLU A 338 5.96 1.74 -13.55
N SER A 339 6.42 2.67 -12.71
CA SER A 339 6.05 4.07 -12.70
C SER A 339 7.22 4.91 -13.19
N GLU A 340 7.05 5.54 -14.36
CA GLU A 340 8.10 6.33 -15.03
C GLU A 340 9.35 5.48 -15.38
N GLY A 341 9.15 4.20 -15.71
CA GLY A 341 10.22 3.26 -16.06
C GLY A 341 11.00 2.69 -14.88
N VAL A 342 10.48 2.85 -13.66
CA VAL A 342 11.07 2.35 -12.41
C VAL A 342 9.99 1.61 -11.61
N PHE A 343 10.33 0.49 -10.99
CA PHE A 343 9.51 -0.24 -10.03
C PHE A 343 9.45 0.54 -8.71
N GLN A 344 8.58 1.55 -8.70
CA GLN A 344 8.27 2.42 -7.59
C GLN A 344 6.76 2.67 -7.59
N CYS A 345 6.13 2.76 -6.42
CA CYS A 345 4.70 3.00 -6.34
C CYS A 345 4.37 3.94 -5.17
N GLY A 346 3.59 4.97 -5.49
CA GLY A 346 3.17 6.00 -4.56
C GLY A 346 4.14 7.19 -4.46
N PRO A 347 3.83 8.17 -3.59
CA PRO A 347 2.70 8.18 -2.66
C PRO A 347 1.35 8.49 -3.31
N ALA A 348 0.35 7.62 -3.14
CA ALA A 348 -1.02 7.83 -3.60
C ALA A 348 -1.94 8.16 -2.41
N SER A 349 -2.62 9.32 -2.43
CA SER A 349 -3.51 9.70 -1.33
C SER A 349 -4.67 8.72 -1.18
N VAL A 350 -4.84 8.11 -0.01
CA VAL A 350 -5.95 7.18 0.28
C VAL A 350 -7.30 7.86 0.04
N THR A 351 -7.41 9.16 0.36
CA THR A 351 -8.59 9.97 0.06
C THR A 351 -8.85 10.09 -1.44
N ALA A 352 -7.80 10.30 -2.25
CA ALA A 352 -7.93 10.35 -3.71
C ALA A 352 -8.40 9.01 -4.29
N ILE A 353 -7.90 7.89 -3.76
CA ILE A 353 -8.33 6.54 -4.13
C ILE A 353 -9.82 6.36 -3.79
N ARG A 354 -10.24 6.69 -2.57
CA ARG A 354 -11.64 6.59 -2.14
C ARG A 354 -12.61 7.42 -2.97
N GLU A 355 -12.19 8.60 -3.43
CA GLU A 355 -13.02 9.46 -4.26
C GLU A 355 -12.88 9.20 -5.77
N GLY A 356 -12.06 8.22 -6.19
CA GLY A 356 -11.83 7.91 -7.60
C GLY A 356 -11.14 9.04 -8.37
N ASP A 357 -10.27 9.81 -7.70
CA ASP A 357 -9.44 10.86 -8.28
C ASP A 357 -8.12 10.32 -8.85
N VAL A 358 -8.19 9.18 -9.53
CA VAL A 358 -7.06 8.35 -10.00
C VAL A 358 -6.04 9.05 -10.91
N HIS A 359 -6.38 10.18 -11.51
CA HIS A 359 -5.47 11.01 -12.29
C HIS A 359 -4.42 11.78 -11.47
N LEU A 360 -4.58 11.87 -10.14
CA LEU A 360 -3.65 12.61 -9.28
C LEU A 360 -2.41 11.78 -9.05
N ALA A 361 -1.28 12.47 -8.87
CA ALA A 361 -0.02 11.82 -8.55
C ALA A 361 -0.09 11.18 -7.14
N HIS A 362 0.51 10.02 -6.89
CA HIS A 362 1.19 9.12 -7.83
C HIS A 362 0.39 7.84 -7.98
N ASP A 363 0.54 7.16 -9.12
CA ASP A 363 0.12 5.76 -9.33
C ASP A 363 -1.35 5.43 -9.01
N GLY A 364 -2.20 6.46 -8.96
CA GLY A 364 -3.62 6.36 -8.63
C GLY A 364 -4.43 5.35 -9.44
N PRO A 365 -4.18 5.14 -10.76
CA PRO A 365 -4.87 4.12 -11.53
C PRO A 365 -4.62 2.71 -11.02
N PHE A 366 -3.35 2.39 -10.76
CA PHE A 366 -2.92 1.07 -10.29
C PHE A 366 -3.48 0.82 -8.90
N VAL A 367 -3.21 1.72 -7.94
CA VAL A 367 -3.70 1.60 -6.57
C VAL A 367 -5.21 1.51 -6.48
N PHE A 368 -5.94 2.23 -7.33
CA PHE A 368 -7.40 2.13 -7.38
C PHE A 368 -7.87 0.77 -7.89
N ALA A 369 -7.20 0.20 -8.91
CA ALA A 369 -7.53 -1.12 -9.44
C ALA A 369 -7.34 -2.21 -8.38
N GLU A 370 -6.25 -2.16 -7.60
CA GLU A 370 -5.94 -3.12 -6.54
C GLU A 370 -7.10 -3.35 -5.56
N VAL A 371 -7.92 -2.31 -5.32
CA VAL A 371 -9.02 -2.32 -4.35
C VAL A 371 -10.42 -2.22 -4.97
N ASN A 372 -10.58 -1.84 -6.25
CA ASN A 372 -11.88 -1.62 -6.87
C ASN A 372 -12.08 -2.30 -8.23
N ALA A 373 -11.10 -3.03 -8.78
CA ALA A 373 -11.26 -3.66 -10.08
C ALA A 373 -12.46 -4.63 -10.10
N ASP A 374 -13.22 -4.63 -11.20
CA ASP A 374 -14.25 -5.63 -11.41
C ASP A 374 -13.59 -6.97 -11.77
N TYR A 375 -14.10 -8.08 -11.26
CA TYR A 375 -13.53 -9.41 -11.53
C TYR A 375 -14.37 -10.14 -12.56
N VAL A 376 -13.80 -10.42 -13.75
CA VAL A 376 -14.52 -11.06 -14.85
C VAL A 376 -13.87 -12.40 -15.19
N ILE A 377 -14.70 -13.42 -15.40
CA ILE A 377 -14.24 -14.76 -15.77
C ILE A 377 -14.74 -15.10 -17.16
N TRP A 378 -13.80 -15.48 -18.03
CA TRP A 378 -14.04 -15.88 -19.40
C TRP A 378 -13.75 -17.38 -19.56
N LEU A 379 -14.71 -18.13 -20.09
CA LEU A 379 -14.45 -19.46 -20.62
C LEU A 379 -13.82 -19.30 -21.99
N TRP A 380 -12.65 -19.89 -22.16
CA TRP A 380 -11.94 -19.96 -23.43
C TRP A 380 -12.16 -21.32 -24.08
N HIS A 381 -12.49 -21.31 -25.36
CA HIS A 381 -12.75 -22.51 -26.15
C HIS A 381 -11.56 -22.83 -27.07
N GLU A 382 -11.46 -24.08 -27.51
CA GLU A 382 -10.40 -24.52 -28.45
C GLU A 382 -10.46 -23.81 -29.81
N ASP A 383 -11.62 -23.27 -30.18
CA ASP A 383 -11.82 -22.46 -31.39
C ASP A 383 -11.48 -20.98 -31.22
N GLU A 384 -10.78 -20.64 -30.12
CA GLU A 384 -10.41 -19.28 -29.71
C GLU A 384 -11.59 -18.33 -29.45
N SER A 385 -12.82 -18.87 -29.42
CA SER A 385 -13.96 -18.11 -28.94
C SER A 385 -13.93 -18.00 -27.41
N ARG A 386 -14.50 -16.90 -26.91
CA ARG A 386 -14.61 -16.65 -25.46
C ARG A 386 -16.04 -16.31 -25.07
N GLU A 387 -16.45 -16.84 -23.94
CA GLU A 387 -17.76 -16.59 -23.36
C GLU A 387 -17.63 -16.12 -21.91
N ARG A 388 -18.36 -15.07 -21.54
CA ARG A 388 -18.35 -14.58 -20.16
C ARG A 388 -19.14 -15.53 -19.27
N VAL A 389 -18.47 -16.10 -18.27
CA VAL A 389 -19.06 -17.02 -17.29
C VAL A 389 -19.59 -16.26 -16.08
N TYR A 390 -18.83 -15.27 -15.62
CA TYR A 390 -19.10 -14.60 -14.36
C TYR A 390 -18.53 -13.18 -14.36
N SER A 391 -19.16 -12.29 -13.61
CA SER A 391 -18.67 -10.95 -13.31
C SER A 391 -19.05 -10.60 -11.88
N ASP A 392 -18.07 -10.12 -11.11
CA ASP A 392 -18.25 -9.71 -9.72
C ASP A 392 -17.61 -8.37 -9.47
N THR A 393 -18.46 -7.41 -9.17
CA THR A 393 -18.06 -6.04 -8.91
C THR A 393 -17.60 -5.82 -7.48
N LYS A 394 -17.74 -6.82 -6.59
CA LYS A 394 -17.56 -6.69 -5.14
C LYS A 394 -16.46 -7.58 -4.58
N LYS A 395 -15.82 -8.41 -5.41
CA LYS A 395 -14.86 -9.44 -4.99
C LYS A 395 -13.51 -8.88 -4.58
N ILE A 396 -13.02 -7.89 -5.31
CA ILE A 396 -11.69 -7.29 -5.13
C ILE A 396 -11.69 -6.34 -3.94
N GLY A 397 -10.55 -6.19 -3.27
CA GLY A 397 -10.36 -5.15 -2.27
C GLY A 397 -11.12 -5.39 -0.97
N ARG A 398 -10.89 -6.52 -0.29
CA ARG A 398 -11.68 -6.94 0.88
C ARG A 398 -10.85 -6.90 2.15
N CYS A 399 -11.53 -6.64 3.27
CA CYS A 399 -10.96 -6.70 4.61
C CYS A 399 -9.60 -5.98 4.70
N ILE A 400 -9.48 -4.79 4.12
CA ILE A 400 -8.22 -4.04 4.11
C ILE A 400 -7.86 -3.77 5.58
N SER A 401 -6.72 -4.29 6.01
CA SER A 401 -6.39 -4.47 7.42
C SER A 401 -5.09 -3.82 7.80
N THR A 402 -5.04 -3.26 9.01
CA THR A 402 -3.80 -2.81 9.66
C THR A 402 -3.83 -3.14 11.15
N LYS A 403 -2.67 -3.06 11.81
CA LYS A 403 -2.55 -3.28 13.27
C LYS A 403 -3.19 -2.10 14.01
N ALA A 404 -3.91 -2.39 15.09
CA ALA A 404 -4.48 -1.38 15.97
C ALA A 404 -3.39 -0.60 16.72
N VAL A 405 -3.65 0.68 16.97
CA VAL A 405 -2.85 1.50 17.88
C VAL A 405 -2.86 0.86 19.28
N GLY A 406 -1.68 0.61 19.84
CA GLY A 406 -1.52 0.11 21.20
C GLY A 406 -1.92 -1.36 21.44
N SER A 407 -2.29 -2.13 20.41
CA SER A 407 -2.55 -3.58 20.56
C SER A 407 -2.26 -4.38 19.28
N ASP A 408 -2.23 -5.71 19.39
CA ASP A 408 -2.02 -6.63 18.26
C ASP A 408 -3.32 -6.96 17.49
N SER A 409 -4.41 -6.28 17.83
CA SER A 409 -5.72 -6.51 17.20
C SER A 409 -5.75 -5.99 15.77
N ARG A 410 -6.59 -6.61 14.93
CA ARG A 410 -6.85 -6.17 13.56
C ARG A 410 -7.83 -5.00 13.54
N VAL A 411 -7.49 -3.94 12.82
CA VAL A 411 -8.43 -2.87 12.43
C VAL A 411 -8.76 -3.01 10.95
N ASP A 412 -10.06 -2.97 10.63
CA ASP A 412 -10.54 -2.92 9.25
C ASP A 412 -10.63 -1.47 8.77
N ILE A 413 -9.86 -1.14 7.74
CA ILE A 413 -9.79 0.19 7.13
C ILE A 413 -10.37 0.20 5.72
N THR A 414 -11.15 -0.81 5.32
CA THR A 414 -11.74 -0.89 3.96
C THR A 414 -12.54 0.36 3.61
N GLY A 415 -13.27 0.92 4.58
CA GLY A 415 -14.06 2.14 4.41
C GLY A 415 -13.24 3.41 4.14
N LEU A 416 -11.92 3.38 4.37
CA LEU A 416 -11.00 4.46 4.02
C LEU A 416 -10.60 4.43 2.54
N TYR A 417 -10.62 3.26 1.90
CA TYR A 417 -10.22 3.07 0.50
C TYR A 417 -11.39 3.13 -0.47
N LYS A 418 -12.60 2.73 -0.03
CA LYS A 418 -13.77 2.72 -0.90
C LYS A 418 -15.07 2.81 -0.12
N TYR A 419 -16.12 3.20 -0.85
CA TYR A 419 -17.48 3.22 -0.33
C TYR A 419 -18.04 1.79 -0.22
N PRO A 420 -19.07 1.55 0.62
CA PRO A 420 -19.62 0.21 0.83
C PRO A 420 -20.08 -0.45 -0.48
N GLU A 421 -19.70 -1.72 -0.65
CA GLU A 421 -20.02 -2.51 -1.83
C GLU A 421 -21.51 -2.57 -2.14
N GLY A 422 -21.87 -2.31 -3.39
CA GLY A 422 -23.27 -2.27 -3.84
C GLY A 422 -24.01 -0.98 -3.48
N SER A 423 -23.36 0.00 -2.86
CA SER A 423 -23.92 1.34 -2.69
C SER A 423 -23.89 2.14 -4.00
N ARG A 424 -24.83 3.07 -4.16
CA ARG A 424 -24.86 3.94 -5.35
C ARG A 424 -23.60 4.81 -5.47
N LYS A 425 -23.05 5.26 -4.34
CA LYS A 425 -21.87 6.13 -4.29
C LYS A 425 -20.61 5.39 -4.74
N GLU A 426 -20.47 4.12 -4.35
CA GLU A 426 -19.39 3.22 -4.77
C GLU A 426 -19.34 3.11 -6.31
N ARG A 427 -20.43 2.71 -6.97
CA ARG A 427 -20.48 2.67 -8.44
C ARG A 427 -20.32 4.04 -9.13
N GLN A 428 -20.76 5.13 -8.51
CA GLN A 428 -20.51 6.49 -9.03
C GLN A 428 -19.03 6.84 -9.04
N VAL A 429 -18.31 6.47 -7.98
CA VAL A 429 -16.85 6.66 -7.85
C VAL A 429 -16.12 5.79 -8.85
N TYR A 430 -16.48 4.51 -8.97
CA TYR A 430 -15.92 3.62 -9.99
C TYR A 430 -16.09 4.21 -11.40
N GLY A 431 -17.31 4.62 -11.76
CA GLY A 431 -17.57 5.27 -13.04
C GLY A 431 -16.82 6.60 -13.22
N LYS A 432 -16.54 7.34 -12.15
CA LYS A 432 -15.68 8.55 -12.18
C LYS A 432 -14.23 8.18 -12.50
N ALA A 433 -13.68 7.15 -11.87
CA ALA A 433 -12.33 6.66 -12.14
C ALA A 433 -12.18 6.20 -13.59
N VAL A 434 -13.08 5.35 -14.08
CA VAL A 434 -13.14 4.91 -15.50
C VAL A 434 -13.15 6.11 -16.45
N ARG A 435 -14.01 7.11 -16.21
CA ARG A 435 -14.05 8.33 -17.03
C ARG A 435 -12.75 9.12 -17.01
N LYS A 436 -12.02 9.15 -15.88
CA LYS A 436 -10.73 9.87 -15.79
C LYS A 436 -9.63 9.14 -16.55
N LEU A 437 -9.57 7.82 -16.47
CA LEU A 437 -8.59 7.00 -17.19
C LEU A 437 -8.78 7.10 -18.71
N PHE A 438 -10.01 6.87 -19.19
CA PHE A 438 -10.28 6.82 -20.63
C PHE A 438 -10.65 8.18 -21.25
N GLY A 439 -11.09 9.15 -20.45
CA GLY A 439 -11.41 10.51 -20.90
C GLY A 439 -10.18 11.33 -21.28
N ALA A 440 -9.04 11.09 -20.60
CA ALA A 440 -7.76 11.72 -20.93
C ALA A 440 -7.23 11.24 -22.31
N GLU A 441 -7.36 9.94 -22.61
CA GLU A 441 -6.97 9.39 -23.91
C GLU A 441 -7.79 9.97 -25.08
N ALA A 442 -9.08 10.28 -24.86
CA ALA A 442 -9.96 10.81 -25.90
C ALA A 442 -9.59 12.24 -26.35
N ARG A 443 -8.94 13.04 -25.50
CA ARG A 443 -8.43 14.38 -25.88
C ARG A 443 -7.11 14.30 -26.66
N GLY A 444 -6.23 13.34 -26.36
CA GLY A 444 -4.98 13.12 -27.11
C GLY A 444 -5.21 12.47 -28.50
N LYS A 445 -6.24 11.62 -28.63
CA LYS A 445 -6.53 10.87 -29.87
C LYS A 445 -7.36 11.63 -30.92
N ARG A 446 -7.67 12.92 -30.72
CA ARG A 446 -8.18 13.80 -31.81
C ARG A 446 -7.11 14.21 -32.83
N ALA A 447 -5.83 13.94 -32.56
CA ALA A 447 -4.73 14.22 -33.50
C ALA A 447 -4.29 13.01 -34.36
N ARG A 448 -4.88 11.82 -34.20
CA ARG A 448 -4.50 10.65 -35.03
C ARG A 448 -5.64 9.65 -35.22
N ALA A 449 -6.77 10.12 -35.73
CA ALA A 449 -7.84 9.25 -36.19
C ALA A 449 -7.61 8.81 -37.64
N ARG A 450 -7.06 7.61 -37.84
CA ARG A 450 -7.45 6.63 -38.88
C ARG A 450 -6.53 5.41 -38.83
N ARG A 451 -6.90 4.40 -38.04
CA ARG A 451 -6.92 2.95 -38.35
C ARG A 451 -7.22 2.16 -37.08
N ASN A 452 -7.98 1.08 -37.24
CA ASN A 452 -8.48 0.11 -36.24
C ASN A 452 -9.79 0.49 -35.53
N ALA A 453 -10.88 0.40 -36.28
CA ALA A 453 -12.25 0.29 -35.79
C ALA A 453 -12.54 -1.11 -35.18
N GLY A 454 -11.77 -1.50 -34.15
CA GLY A 454 -11.99 -2.75 -33.39
C GLY A 454 -12.17 -2.55 -31.88
N ARG A 455 -11.93 -1.35 -31.35
CA ARG A 455 -11.94 -1.06 -29.90
C ARG A 455 -13.19 -0.31 -29.41
N ALA A 456 -14.23 -0.16 -30.23
CA ALA A 456 -15.45 0.55 -29.83
C ALA A 456 -16.55 -0.35 -29.24
N LEU A 457 -16.40 -1.68 -29.32
CA LEU A 457 -17.39 -2.66 -28.84
C LEU A 457 -17.31 -2.98 -27.33
N TRP A 458 -16.25 -2.53 -26.64
CA TRP A 458 -16.04 -2.83 -25.21
C TRP A 458 -17.01 -2.11 -24.26
N ARG A 459 -17.72 -1.08 -24.74
CA ARG A 459 -18.50 -0.18 -23.89
C ARG A 459 -19.89 -0.71 -23.52
N ASP A 460 -20.50 -1.56 -24.35
CA ASP A 460 -21.83 -2.11 -24.11
C ASP A 460 -21.80 -3.49 -23.44
N ALA A 461 -20.75 -4.30 -23.67
CA ALA A 461 -20.67 -5.65 -23.10
C ALA A 461 -20.41 -5.67 -21.58
N LEU A 462 -19.79 -4.63 -21.01
CA LEU A 462 -19.50 -4.52 -19.58
C LEU A 462 -20.72 -4.12 -18.72
N LEU A 463 -21.85 -3.74 -19.34
CA LEU A 463 -23.02 -3.20 -18.62
C LEU A 463 -24.18 -4.19 -18.47
N GLU A 464 -24.24 -5.25 -19.28
CA GLU A 464 -25.25 -6.30 -19.12
C GLU A 464 -24.84 -7.22 -17.96
N PRO A 465 -25.63 -7.34 -16.87
CA PRO A 465 -25.33 -8.30 -15.82
C PRO A 465 -25.33 -9.71 -16.40
N ALA A 466 -24.37 -10.55 -16.02
CA ALA A 466 -24.47 -11.96 -16.31
C ALA A 466 -25.80 -12.49 -15.72
N PRO A 467 -26.60 -13.27 -16.48
CA PRO A 467 -27.85 -13.80 -15.97
C PRO A 467 -27.60 -14.59 -14.68
N SER A 468 -28.44 -14.38 -13.66
CA SER A 468 -28.31 -15.09 -12.39
C SER A 468 -28.42 -16.60 -12.64
N PRO A 469 -27.45 -17.40 -12.17
CA PRO A 469 -27.45 -18.82 -12.47
C PRO A 469 -28.65 -19.50 -11.80
N SER A 470 -29.24 -20.46 -12.51
CA SER A 470 -30.28 -21.36 -12.05
C SER A 470 -29.78 -22.40 -11.05
N ILE A 471 -28.46 -22.50 -10.87
CA ILE A 471 -27.81 -23.29 -9.83
C ILE A 471 -26.86 -22.44 -8.99
N THR A 472 -26.56 -22.90 -7.77
CA THR A 472 -25.47 -22.36 -6.93
C THR A 472 -24.59 -23.50 -6.46
N GLY A 473 -23.32 -23.20 -6.17
CA GLY A 473 -22.34 -24.19 -5.76
C GLY A 473 -21.38 -23.69 -4.70
N LYS A 474 -20.90 -24.60 -3.84
CA LYS A 474 -19.84 -24.32 -2.86
C LYS A 474 -19.04 -25.57 -2.53
N PHE A 475 -17.73 -25.43 -2.45
CA PHE A 475 -16.87 -26.47 -1.88
C PHE A 475 -16.88 -26.42 -0.35
N LYS A 476 -17.06 -27.57 0.29
CA LYS A 476 -16.92 -27.77 1.74
C LYS A 476 -15.79 -28.75 2.02
N ALA A 477 -14.96 -28.43 3.00
CA ALA A 477 -14.08 -29.43 3.60
C ALA A 477 -14.90 -30.24 4.59
N LEU A 478 -14.81 -31.57 4.52
CA LEU A 478 -15.55 -32.48 5.40
C LEU A 478 -14.82 -32.68 6.73
N GLU A 479 -13.50 -32.54 6.70
CA GLU A 479 -12.58 -32.58 7.83
C GLU A 479 -11.60 -31.38 7.71
N PRO A 480 -10.96 -30.93 8.81
CA PRO A 480 -9.91 -29.92 8.73
C PRO A 480 -8.80 -30.34 7.74
N PRO A 481 -8.39 -29.47 6.80
CA PRO A 481 -7.36 -29.80 5.83
C PRO A 481 -5.98 -29.77 6.50
N VAL A 482 -5.49 -30.91 6.98
CA VAL A 482 -4.21 -31.03 7.68
C VAL A 482 -3.11 -31.53 6.73
N LEU A 483 -1.92 -30.94 6.82
CA LEU A 483 -0.75 -31.40 6.06
C LEU A 483 -0.43 -32.87 6.37
N GLY A 484 -0.21 -33.69 5.33
CA GLY A 484 0.11 -35.11 5.47
C GLY A 484 -1.09 -36.06 5.40
N HIS A 485 -2.32 -35.53 5.32
CA HIS A 485 -3.55 -36.32 5.26
C HIS A 485 -4.27 -36.19 3.91
N ASP A 486 -5.11 -37.17 3.57
CA ASP A 486 -6.00 -37.07 2.41
C ASP A 486 -7.03 -35.95 2.62
N LEU A 487 -7.28 -35.16 1.59
CA LEU A 487 -8.29 -34.10 1.63
C LEU A 487 -9.65 -34.68 1.25
N LYS A 488 -10.57 -34.70 2.22
CA LYS A 488 -11.95 -35.08 2.01
C LYS A 488 -12.84 -33.85 1.87
N LEU A 489 -13.33 -33.65 0.66
CA LEU A 489 -14.05 -32.45 0.24
C LEU A 489 -15.41 -32.85 -0.35
N ALA A 490 -16.32 -31.88 -0.46
CA ALA A 490 -17.55 -32.06 -1.20
C ALA A 490 -17.93 -30.78 -1.94
N LEU A 491 -18.28 -30.91 -3.22
CA LEU A 491 -18.97 -29.86 -3.96
C LEU A 491 -20.48 -29.98 -3.70
N CYS A 492 -21.05 -29.01 -3.00
CA CYS A 492 -22.49 -28.91 -2.78
C CYS A 492 -23.09 -28.07 -3.91
N LEU A 493 -23.94 -28.67 -4.75
CA LEU A 493 -24.69 -27.99 -5.81
C LEU A 493 -26.17 -27.95 -5.47
N THR A 494 -26.79 -26.79 -5.58
CA THR A 494 -28.21 -26.57 -5.32
C THR A 494 -28.89 -26.05 -6.57
N ASN A 495 -29.98 -26.67 -6.99
CA ASN A 495 -30.84 -26.14 -8.04
C ASN A 495 -31.78 -25.08 -7.45
N LEU A 496 -31.83 -23.90 -8.03
CA LEU A 496 -32.65 -22.78 -7.55
C LEU A 496 -34.01 -22.71 -8.25
N THR A 497 -34.28 -23.61 -9.19
CA THR A 497 -35.49 -23.59 -10.02
C THR A 497 -36.51 -24.65 -9.60
N ALA A 498 -37.75 -24.44 -10.04
CA ALA A 498 -38.84 -25.40 -9.87
C ALA A 498 -38.78 -26.58 -10.87
N ARG A 499 -37.76 -26.66 -11.73
CA ARG A 499 -37.61 -27.72 -12.74
C ARG A 499 -36.34 -28.51 -12.48
N ALA A 500 -36.39 -29.81 -12.74
CA ALA A 500 -35.19 -30.63 -12.67
C ALA A 500 -34.18 -30.19 -13.74
N GLN A 501 -32.90 -30.20 -13.37
CA GLN A 501 -31.80 -29.82 -14.25
C GLN A 501 -30.78 -30.94 -14.35
N ARG A 502 -30.17 -31.05 -15.53
CA ARG A 502 -29.00 -31.91 -15.76
C ARG A 502 -27.79 -30.99 -15.86
N VAL A 503 -26.80 -31.26 -15.03
CA VAL A 503 -25.58 -30.46 -14.90
C VAL A 503 -24.39 -31.36 -15.18
N GLN A 504 -23.54 -30.97 -16.12
CA GLN A 504 -22.20 -31.53 -16.28
C GLN A 504 -21.25 -30.74 -15.38
N VAL A 505 -20.47 -31.44 -14.57
CA VAL A 505 -19.58 -30.86 -13.57
C VAL A 505 -18.18 -31.36 -13.86
N ASN A 506 -17.30 -30.46 -14.31
CA ASN A 506 -15.90 -30.74 -14.53
C ASN A 506 -15.11 -30.14 -13.37
N VAL A 507 -14.38 -30.95 -12.62
CA VAL A 507 -13.64 -30.55 -11.41
C VAL A 507 -12.14 -30.64 -11.71
N SER A 508 -11.39 -29.65 -11.26
CA SER A 508 -9.92 -29.69 -11.23
C SER A 508 -9.40 -29.25 -9.87
N ALA A 509 -8.21 -29.73 -9.51
CA ALA A 509 -7.45 -29.20 -8.39
C ALA A 509 -5.98 -29.01 -8.77
N ALA A 510 -5.37 -27.94 -8.28
CA ALA A 510 -3.96 -27.67 -8.47
C ALA A 510 -3.30 -27.16 -7.18
N THR A 511 -2.04 -27.52 -6.94
CA THR A 511 -1.22 -26.79 -5.96
C THR A 511 -0.96 -25.39 -6.49
N ILE A 512 -1.00 -24.39 -5.61
CA ILE A 512 -0.85 -22.99 -5.99
C ILE A 512 0.09 -22.24 -5.04
N LEU A 513 0.63 -21.14 -5.53
CA LEU A 513 1.29 -20.11 -4.71
C LEU A 513 0.24 -19.20 -4.05
N TYR A 514 0.64 -18.39 -3.07
CA TYR A 514 -0.31 -17.45 -2.45
C TYR A 514 -0.89 -16.41 -3.43
N THR A 515 -0.18 -16.13 -4.53
CA THR A 515 -0.62 -15.29 -5.66
C THR A 515 -1.64 -15.98 -6.57
N ARG A 516 -2.07 -17.20 -6.24
CA ARG A 516 -2.96 -18.09 -7.02
C ARG A 516 -2.38 -18.63 -8.33
N LYS A 517 -1.08 -18.45 -8.55
CA LYS A 517 -0.39 -19.07 -9.68
C LYS A 517 -0.34 -20.61 -9.51
N PRO A 518 -0.83 -21.41 -10.49
CA PRO A 518 -0.74 -22.86 -10.45
C PRO A 518 0.71 -23.36 -10.51
N VAL A 519 0.96 -24.48 -9.81
CA VAL A 519 2.27 -25.16 -9.76
C VAL A 519 2.16 -26.54 -10.39
N ALA A 520 1.22 -27.36 -9.93
CA ALA A 520 0.93 -28.66 -10.55
C ALA A 520 -0.55 -29.01 -10.43
N GLU A 521 -1.08 -29.66 -11.45
CA GLU A 521 -2.42 -30.25 -11.43
C GLU A 521 -2.39 -31.59 -10.69
N ILE A 522 -3.29 -31.74 -9.72
CA ILE A 522 -3.32 -32.89 -8.81
C ILE A 522 -4.62 -33.69 -8.90
N LEU A 523 -5.65 -33.14 -9.56
CA LEU A 523 -6.95 -33.78 -9.76
C LEU A 523 -7.63 -33.27 -11.02
N GLN A 524 -8.25 -34.17 -11.77
CA GLN A 524 -9.20 -33.87 -12.84
C GLN A 524 -10.31 -34.92 -12.85
N GLU A 525 -11.56 -34.49 -12.68
CA GLU A 525 -12.72 -35.39 -12.62
C GLU A 525 -13.92 -34.79 -13.37
N SER A 526 -14.86 -35.63 -13.79
CA SER A 526 -16.10 -35.19 -14.44
C SER A 526 -17.29 -36.00 -13.98
N HIS A 527 -18.39 -35.30 -13.69
CA HIS A 527 -19.63 -35.91 -13.22
C HIS A 527 -20.82 -35.38 -14.01
N VAL A 528 -21.83 -36.22 -14.17
CA VAL A 528 -23.14 -35.78 -14.66
C VAL A 528 -24.14 -35.94 -13.54
N VAL A 529 -24.68 -34.82 -13.06
CA VAL A 529 -25.59 -34.79 -11.92
C VAL A 529 -26.96 -34.32 -12.40
N ARG A 530 -28.00 -35.05 -11.98
CA ARG A 530 -29.39 -34.60 -12.13
C ARG A 530 -29.84 -34.01 -10.80
N LEU A 531 -30.16 -32.73 -10.79
CA LEU A 531 -30.71 -32.02 -9.64
C LEU A 531 -32.22 -31.89 -9.82
N GLY A 532 -33.01 -32.40 -8.89
CA GLY A 532 -34.44 -32.15 -8.80
C GLY A 532 -34.75 -30.69 -8.49
N PRO A 533 -36.03 -30.28 -8.57
CA PRO A 533 -36.45 -28.93 -8.18
C PRO A 533 -36.00 -28.62 -6.75
N GLN A 534 -35.31 -27.49 -6.54
CA GLN A 534 -34.84 -27.05 -5.22
C GLN A 534 -33.90 -28.05 -4.48
N GLU A 535 -33.41 -29.10 -5.16
CA GLU A 535 -32.57 -30.13 -4.55
C GLU A 535 -31.14 -29.64 -4.36
N GLU A 536 -30.52 -29.96 -3.22
CA GLU A 536 -29.07 -29.90 -3.01
C GLU A 536 -28.47 -31.30 -3.11
N LYS A 537 -27.44 -31.48 -3.94
CA LYS A 537 -26.61 -32.70 -3.98
C LYS A 537 -25.17 -32.41 -3.61
N LYS A 538 -24.53 -33.40 -3.02
CA LYS A 538 -23.11 -33.38 -2.65
C LYS A 538 -22.34 -34.34 -3.55
N ILE A 539 -21.32 -33.82 -4.22
CA ILE A 539 -20.37 -34.60 -5.01
C ILE A 539 -19.11 -34.74 -4.15
N PRO A 540 -18.78 -35.94 -3.64
CA PRO A 540 -17.58 -36.15 -2.84
C PRO A 540 -16.34 -36.02 -3.72
N ILE A 541 -15.31 -35.36 -3.20
CA ILE A 541 -14.02 -35.17 -3.86
C ILE A 541 -12.95 -35.57 -2.87
N VAL A 542 -12.07 -36.48 -3.26
CA VAL A 542 -10.97 -36.96 -2.41
C VAL A 542 -9.66 -36.73 -3.13
N ILE A 543 -8.73 -36.03 -2.48
CA ILE A 543 -7.38 -35.83 -3.01
C ILE A 543 -6.40 -36.47 -2.02
N ALA A 544 -5.78 -37.57 -2.43
CA ALA A 544 -4.84 -38.31 -1.59
C ALA A 544 -3.57 -37.50 -1.33
N TYR A 545 -2.96 -37.67 -0.16
CA TYR A 545 -1.68 -37.01 0.16
C TYR A 545 -0.60 -37.27 -0.89
N SER A 546 -0.57 -38.50 -1.42
CA SER A 546 0.36 -38.90 -2.49
C SER A 546 0.21 -38.08 -3.78
N GLN A 547 -0.97 -37.51 -4.06
CA GLN A 547 -1.22 -36.73 -5.29
C GLN A 547 -0.65 -35.31 -5.22
N TYR A 548 -0.46 -34.76 -4.02
CA TYR A 548 -0.05 -33.36 -3.87
C TYR A 548 1.25 -33.16 -3.11
N LYS A 549 1.76 -34.17 -2.37
CA LYS A 549 2.94 -34.02 -1.51
C LYS A 549 4.19 -33.50 -2.20
N GLU A 550 4.39 -33.81 -3.49
CA GLU A 550 5.63 -33.51 -4.22
C GLU A 550 5.64 -32.09 -4.76
N ASP A 551 4.47 -31.60 -5.17
CA ASP A 551 4.29 -30.28 -5.78
C ASP A 551 3.70 -29.23 -4.81
N LEU A 552 3.49 -29.61 -3.55
CA LEU A 552 3.01 -28.69 -2.52
C LEU A 552 4.12 -27.70 -2.17
N THR A 553 3.86 -26.42 -2.40
CA THR A 553 4.78 -25.34 -2.03
C THR A 553 4.76 -25.06 -0.53
N GLU A 554 5.71 -24.26 -0.05
CA GLU A 554 5.72 -23.79 1.34
C GLU A 554 4.48 -22.96 1.72
N ASP A 555 3.75 -22.42 0.73
CA ASP A 555 2.46 -21.75 0.96
C ASP A 555 1.37 -22.72 1.43
N LYS A 556 1.54 -24.03 1.20
CA LYS A 556 0.62 -25.10 1.58
C LYS A 556 -0.80 -24.87 1.05
N LYS A 557 -0.91 -24.38 -0.19
CA LYS A 557 -2.18 -24.01 -0.81
C LYS A 557 -2.56 -24.89 -2.00
N ILE A 558 -3.86 -25.17 -2.10
CA ILE A 558 -4.49 -25.88 -3.21
C ILE A 558 -5.71 -25.09 -3.68
N LEU A 559 -5.84 -24.89 -4.99
CA LEU A 559 -7.03 -24.31 -5.62
C LEU A 559 -7.91 -25.43 -6.17
N LEU A 560 -9.16 -25.46 -5.74
CA LEU A 560 -10.23 -26.26 -6.33
C LEU A 560 -11.03 -25.39 -7.29
N ALA A 561 -11.31 -25.92 -8.46
CA ALA A 561 -12.23 -25.32 -9.43
C ALA A 561 -13.25 -26.37 -9.89
N ALA A 562 -14.50 -25.94 -10.09
CA ALA A 562 -15.53 -26.75 -10.72
C ALA A 562 -16.31 -25.92 -11.72
N MET A 563 -16.16 -26.25 -13.01
CA MET A 563 -16.99 -25.71 -14.08
C MET A 563 -18.27 -26.54 -14.21
N CYS A 564 -19.40 -25.92 -13.90
CA CYS A 564 -20.72 -26.52 -13.97
C CYS A 564 -21.45 -26.00 -15.22
N LEU A 565 -21.78 -26.90 -16.14
CA LEU A 565 -22.48 -26.62 -17.38
C LEU A 565 -23.92 -27.14 -17.26
N VAL A 566 -24.89 -26.24 -17.31
CA VAL A 566 -26.32 -26.55 -17.21
C VAL A 566 -26.92 -26.65 -18.62
N ALA A 567 -27.93 -27.51 -18.79
CA ALA A 567 -28.71 -27.54 -20.03
C ALA A 567 -29.25 -26.15 -20.40
N LYS A 568 -29.10 -25.75 -21.68
CA LYS A 568 -29.38 -24.41 -22.27
C LYS A 568 -28.23 -23.39 -22.19
N GLY A 569 -27.00 -23.82 -21.91
CA GLY A 569 -25.79 -23.00 -22.11
C GLY A 569 -25.39 -22.14 -20.91
N GLU A 570 -26.14 -22.21 -19.81
CA GLU A 570 -25.78 -21.55 -18.55
C GLU A 570 -24.58 -22.24 -17.89
N LYS A 571 -23.72 -21.44 -17.27
CA LYS A 571 -22.45 -21.87 -16.69
C LYS A 571 -22.28 -21.29 -15.29
N LEU A 572 -21.65 -22.07 -14.41
CA LEU A 572 -21.26 -21.64 -13.08
C LEU A 572 -19.85 -22.16 -12.80
N LEU A 573 -18.92 -21.25 -12.52
CA LEU A 573 -17.62 -21.60 -11.97
C LEU A 573 -17.67 -21.50 -10.44
N VAL A 574 -17.30 -22.57 -9.75
CA VAL A 574 -17.12 -22.59 -8.30
C VAL A 574 -15.63 -22.73 -8.02
N GLU A 575 -15.07 -21.87 -7.17
CA GLU A 575 -13.67 -21.94 -6.77
C GLU A 575 -13.53 -21.99 -5.26
N LYS A 576 -12.46 -22.65 -4.77
CA LYS A 576 -12.07 -22.58 -3.37
C LYS A 576 -10.59 -22.81 -3.17
N ASP A 577 -9.98 -21.90 -2.42
CA ASP A 577 -8.63 -22.10 -1.91
C ASP A 577 -8.68 -22.88 -0.60
N ILE A 578 -7.85 -23.91 -0.52
CA ILE A 578 -7.58 -24.68 0.69
C ILE A 578 -6.16 -24.34 1.13
N THR A 579 -5.99 -24.00 2.41
CA THR A 579 -4.68 -23.85 3.04
C THR A 579 -4.53 -24.97 4.05
N LEU A 580 -3.48 -25.77 3.95
CA LEU A 580 -3.25 -26.90 4.85
C LEU A 580 -2.74 -26.40 6.20
N GLU A 581 -3.32 -26.92 7.27
CA GLU A 581 -2.91 -26.63 8.64
C GLU A 581 -1.66 -27.44 9.00
N ASP A 582 -0.74 -26.74 9.66
CA ASP A 582 0.48 -27.24 10.27
C ASP A 582 0.57 -26.56 11.64
N PHE A 583 0.68 -27.35 12.71
CA PHE A 583 0.68 -26.85 14.08
C PHE A 583 2.09 -26.93 14.66
N ILE A 584 2.59 -25.79 15.12
CA ILE A 584 3.74 -25.71 16.03
C ILE A 584 3.20 -25.25 17.39
N THR A 585 3.43 -26.05 18.42
CA THR A 585 3.09 -25.67 19.80
C THR A 585 4.35 -25.12 20.47
N ILE A 586 4.38 -23.82 20.74
CA ILE A 586 5.47 -23.22 21.52
C ILE A 586 5.03 -23.21 22.99
N LYS A 587 5.72 -23.97 23.84
CA LYS A 587 5.49 -23.93 25.30
C LYS A 587 6.59 -23.13 25.98
N ARG A 588 6.22 -22.03 26.63
CA ARG A 588 7.13 -21.31 27.51
C ARG A 588 7.25 -22.07 28.84
N THR A 589 8.48 -22.42 29.22
CA THR A 589 8.73 -23.21 30.44
C THR A 589 8.89 -22.36 31.71
N ARG A 590 9.13 -21.03 31.59
CA ARG A 590 9.23 -20.08 32.72
C ARG A 590 8.81 -18.65 32.34
N PRO A 591 8.21 -17.87 33.28
CA PRO A 591 8.05 -16.42 33.09
C PRO A 591 9.43 -15.74 33.05
N GLY A 592 9.64 -14.81 32.12
CA GLY A 592 10.92 -14.12 31.96
C GLY A 592 10.87 -12.73 32.61
N ALA A 593 11.89 -12.42 33.39
CA ALA A 593 12.17 -11.07 33.88
C ALA A 593 13.15 -10.35 32.94
N PRO A 594 13.17 -9.00 32.89
CA PRO A 594 14.15 -8.25 32.13
C PRO A 594 15.58 -8.60 32.59
N GLY A 595 16.45 -8.99 31.65
CA GLY A 595 17.87 -9.30 31.93
C GLY A 595 18.21 -10.77 32.18
N GLU A 596 17.24 -11.68 32.24
CA GLU A 596 17.51 -13.12 32.28
C GLU A 596 17.59 -13.72 30.87
N GLY A 597 18.64 -14.52 30.61
CA GLY A 597 18.75 -15.29 29.38
C GLY A 597 17.56 -16.22 29.22
N LEU A 598 16.86 -16.10 28.09
CA LEU A 598 15.75 -16.98 27.75
C LEU A 598 16.31 -18.40 27.64
N GLY A 599 15.84 -19.30 28.51
CA GLY A 599 16.14 -20.72 28.42
C GLY A 599 15.71 -21.31 27.07
N PRO A 600 16.21 -22.50 26.69
CA PRO A 600 15.98 -23.07 25.37
C PRO A 600 14.48 -23.21 25.08
N LEU A 601 14.09 -22.83 23.87
CA LEU A 601 12.77 -23.07 23.31
C LEU A 601 12.61 -24.59 23.08
N GLN A 602 11.47 -25.16 23.49
CA GLN A 602 11.05 -26.53 23.18
C GLN A 602 9.90 -26.52 22.20
#